data_AF-A0A1Y6CRA9-F1
#
_entry.id   AF-A0A1Y6CRA9-F1
#
_cell.length_a   1.000
_cell.length_b   1.000
_cell.length_c   1.000
_cell.angle_alpha   90.00
_cell.angle_beta   90.00
_cell.angle_gamma   90.00
#
_symmetry.space_group_name_H-M   'P 1'
#
loop_
_entity.id
_entity.type
_entity.pdbx_description
1 polymer ?
#
loop_
_entity_poly.entity_id
_entity_poly.type
_entity_poly.pdbx_seq_one_letter_code
_entity_poly.pdbx_strand_id
1 'polypeptide(L)'
;DLGSGMNYNKKGLKKLIKSLCNQEIGRLVITHKDRLLRFGSELIFSICEHVGSEVVVINSSEESTYEEDLTRDVLEIITVFNARLYGSRSHKNKKIVQALKDAADEVCK
;
A
#
# COMPACT_ATOMS: atom_id res chain seq x y z
N ASP A 1 5.43 -9.29 1.17
CA ASP A 1 6.48 -8.44 1.78
C ASP A 1 5.97 -7.77 3.03
N LEU A 2 6.87 -7.51 3.98
CA LEU A 2 6.58 -6.73 5.19
C LEU A 2 6.96 -5.26 4.95
N GLY A 3 6.12 -4.34 5.40
CA GLY A 3 6.34 -2.91 5.31
C GLY A 3 5.15 -2.14 4.72
N SER A 4 5.24 -0.82 4.79
CA SER A 4 4.20 0.11 4.32
C SER A 4 3.81 -0.12 2.85
N GLY A 5 2.53 0.08 2.54
CA GLY A 5 1.98 0.13 1.19
C GLY A 5 2.58 1.27 0.35
N MET A 6 3.19 2.27 0.99
CA MET A 6 3.90 3.40 0.37
C MET A 6 5.39 3.12 0.10
N ASN A 7 5.88 1.91 0.41
CA ASN A 7 7.26 1.54 0.17
C ASN A 7 7.48 0.89 -1.21
N TYR A 8 7.92 1.70 -2.18
CA TYR A 8 8.25 1.25 -3.54
C TYR A 8 9.57 0.47 -3.63
N ASN A 9 10.34 0.39 -2.54
CA ASN A 9 11.61 -0.32 -2.49
C ASN A 9 11.50 -1.77 -1.98
N LYS A 10 10.28 -2.25 -1.74
CA LYS A 10 10.01 -3.64 -1.33
C LYS A 10 10.67 -4.64 -2.30
N LYS A 11 11.41 -5.61 -1.77
CA LYS A 11 12.18 -6.59 -2.58
C LYS A 11 11.28 -7.39 -3.52
N GLY A 12 10.13 -7.84 -3.02
CA GLY A 12 9.11 -8.54 -3.79
C GLY A 12 8.46 -7.68 -4.87
N LEU A 13 8.24 -6.39 -4.61
CA LEU A 13 7.75 -5.47 -5.65
C LEU A 13 8.77 -5.31 -6.79
N LYS A 14 10.05 -5.10 -6.46
CA LYS A 14 11.12 -5.02 -7.49
C LYS A 14 11.23 -6.32 -8.29
N LYS A 15 11.11 -7.47 -7.62
CA LYS A 15 11.11 -8.78 -8.26
C LYS A 15 9.91 -8.95 -9.20
N LEU A 16 8.72 -8.57 -8.75
CA LEU A 16 7.49 -8.61 -9.54
C LEU A 16 7.64 -7.78 -10.82
N ILE A 17 8.06 -6.51 -10.71
CA ILE A 17 8.24 -5.63 -11.87
C ILE A 17 9.25 -6.24 -12.85
N LYS A 18 10.39 -6.74 -12.36
CA LYS A 18 11.41 -7.37 -13.21
C LYS A 18 10.84 -8.58 -13.96
N SER A 19 10.15 -9.47 -13.27
CA SER A 19 9.55 -10.66 -13.88
C SER A 19 8.40 -10.33 -14.84
N LEU A 20 7.63 -9.26 -14.59
CA LEU A 20 6.66 -8.74 -15.56
C LEU A 20 7.34 -8.22 -16.83
N CYS A 21 8.38 -7.39 -16.70
CA CYS A 21 9.14 -6.87 -17.84
C CYS A 21 9.84 -7.97 -18.64
N ASN A 22 10.25 -9.05 -17.98
CA ASN A 22 10.83 -10.24 -18.62
C ASN A 22 9.78 -11.19 -19.20
N GLN A 23 8.48 -10.88 -19.08
CA GLN A 23 7.36 -11.74 -19.52
C GLN A 23 7.36 -13.14 -18.86
N GLU A 24 7.88 -13.24 -17.64
CA GLU A 24 7.94 -14.49 -16.86
C GLU A 24 6.64 -14.79 -16.11
N ILE A 25 5.69 -13.85 -16.10
CA ILE A 25 4.45 -13.92 -15.31
C ILE A 25 3.24 -13.88 -16.24
N GLY A 26 2.53 -15.00 -16.38
CA GLY A 26 1.27 -15.06 -17.13
C GLY A 26 0.04 -14.57 -16.36
N ARG A 27 0.08 -14.57 -15.02
CA ARG A 27 -1.02 -14.12 -14.18
C ARG A 27 -0.52 -13.56 -12.84
N LEU A 28 -0.96 -12.36 -12.48
CA LEU A 28 -0.80 -11.74 -11.17
C LEU A 28 -2.07 -11.94 -10.35
N VAL A 29 -1.97 -12.68 -9.25
CA VAL A 29 -3.08 -12.93 -8.32
C VAL A 29 -2.85 -12.14 -7.04
N ILE A 30 -3.82 -11.32 -6.65
CA ILE A 30 -3.79 -10.53 -5.40
C ILE A 30 -5.10 -10.71 -4.63
N THR A 31 -5.04 -10.55 -3.30
CA THR A 31 -6.26 -10.63 -2.48
C THR A 31 -7.05 -9.33 -2.53
N HIS A 32 -6.37 -8.19 -2.33
CA HIS A 32 -6.94 -6.84 -2.46
C HIS A 32 -5.93 -5.92 -3.16
N LYS A 33 -6.43 -4.86 -3.81
CA LYS A 33 -5.62 -3.87 -4.53
C LYS A 33 -4.55 -3.22 -3.65
N ASP A 34 -4.90 -2.88 -2.41
CA ASP A 34 -4.03 -2.12 -1.48
C ASP A 34 -2.89 -2.96 -0.90
N ARG A 35 -2.93 -4.29 -1.08
CA ARG A 35 -1.86 -5.19 -0.63
C ARG A 35 -0.61 -5.07 -1.49
N LEU A 36 -0.74 -4.61 -2.72
CA LEU A 36 0.37 -4.38 -3.63
C LEU A 36 1.07 -3.07 -3.29
N LEU A 37 0.35 -1.96 -3.48
CA LEU A 37 0.74 -0.60 -3.12
C LEU A 37 -0.50 0.13 -2.63
N ARG A 38 -0.28 1.09 -1.73
CA ARG A 38 -1.30 2.02 -1.27
C ARG A 38 -1.75 2.95 -2.40
N PHE A 39 -0.78 3.48 -3.15
CA PHE A 39 -1.03 4.27 -4.37
C PHE A 39 -0.20 3.75 -5.54
N GLY A 40 -0.73 3.84 -6.75
CA GLY A 40 -0.01 3.48 -7.98
C GLY A 40 0.00 1.98 -8.29
N SER A 41 -0.91 1.21 -7.69
CA SER A 41 -1.16 -0.18 -8.09
C SER A 41 -1.65 -0.27 -9.54
N GLU A 42 -2.36 0.76 -10.00
CA GLU A 42 -2.84 0.94 -11.37
C GLU A 42 -1.70 0.97 -12.39
N LEU A 43 -0.55 1.54 -12.01
CA LEU A 43 0.63 1.54 -12.88
C LEU A 43 1.16 0.11 -13.07
N ILE A 44 1.11 -0.72 -12.03
CA ILE A 44 1.51 -2.13 -12.14
C ILE A 44 0.51 -2.90 -12.99
N PHE A 45 -0.79 -2.63 -12.86
CA PHE A 45 -1.81 -3.28 -13.69
C PHE A 45 -1.71 -2.87 -15.16
N SER A 46 -1.38 -1.61 -15.45
CA SER A 46 -1.11 -1.16 -16.82
C SER A 46 0.12 -1.85 -17.42
N ILE A 47 1.16 -2.10 -16.62
CA ILE A 47 2.30 -2.92 -17.05
C ILE A 47 1.84 -4.36 -17.34
N CYS A 48 1.04 -4.97 -16.47
CA CYS A 48 0.50 -6.31 -16.69
C CYS A 48 -0.29 -6.39 -18.00
N GLU A 49 -1.18 -5.44 -18.25
CA GLU A 49 -1.96 -5.34 -19.50
C GLU A 49 -1.03 -5.24 -20.72
N HIS A 50 -0.01 -4.37 -20.66
CA HIS A 50 0.94 -4.18 -21.74
C HIS A 50 1.74 -5.44 -22.09
N VAL A 51 2.09 -6.25 -21.09
CA VAL A 51 2.85 -7.51 -21.29
C VAL A 51 1.94 -8.74 -21.47
N GLY A 52 0.62 -8.56 -21.48
CA GLY A 52 -0.36 -9.66 -21.61
C GLY A 52 -0.49 -10.55 -20.38
N SER A 53 -0.16 -10.03 -19.19
CA SER A 53 -0.34 -10.73 -17.91
C SER A 53 -1.72 -10.47 -17.33
N GLU A 54 -2.46 -11.53 -16.99
CA GLU A 54 -3.79 -11.41 -16.41
C GLU A 54 -3.73 -10.97 -14.95
N VAL A 55 -4.61 -10.06 -14.52
CA VAL A 55 -4.72 -9.64 -13.12
C VAL A 55 -6.00 -10.21 -12.51
N VAL A 56 -5.87 -10.96 -11.41
CA VAL A 56 -7.00 -11.53 -10.66
C VAL A 56 -7.01 -11.01 -9.24
N VAL A 57 -8.13 -10.43 -8.80
CA VAL A 57 -8.35 -9.95 -7.43
C VAL A 57 -9.36 -10.86 -6.74
N ILE A 58 -8.94 -11.58 -5.70
CA ILE A 58 -9.74 -12.66 -5.07
C ILE A 58 -10.83 -12.11 -4.12
N ASN A 59 -10.52 -11.09 -3.31
CA ASN A 59 -11.49 -10.46 -2.40
C ASN A 59 -11.81 -9.05 -2.90
N SER A 60 -12.70 -8.95 -3.88
CA SER A 60 -13.26 -7.66 -4.28
C SER A 60 -14.36 -7.14 -3.35
N SER A 61 -14.86 -7.96 -2.42
CA SER A 61 -15.87 -7.55 -1.43
C SER A 61 -15.22 -6.82 -0.26
N GLU A 62 -15.58 -5.56 -0.12
CA GLU A 62 -15.13 -4.59 0.88
C GLU A 62 -15.50 -5.04 2.30
N GLU A 63 -14.50 -5.38 3.12
CA GLU A 63 -14.66 -5.51 4.58
C GLU A 63 -14.52 -4.15 5.29
N SER A 64 -14.22 -3.07 4.56
CA SER A 64 -14.04 -1.71 5.08
C SER A 64 -14.91 -0.70 4.35
N THR A 65 -15.36 0.32 5.09
CA THR A 65 -16.07 1.49 4.55
C THR A 65 -15.11 2.42 3.80
N TYR A 66 -15.66 3.26 2.93
CA TYR A 66 -14.89 4.30 2.23
C TYR A 66 -14.16 5.23 3.20
N GLU A 67 -14.82 5.63 4.29
CA GLU A 67 -14.22 6.48 5.31
C GLU A 67 -13.02 5.81 6.00
N GLU A 68 -13.13 4.52 6.31
CA GLU A 68 -12.04 3.75 6.93
C GLU A 68 -10.82 3.63 6.01
N ASP A 69 -11.03 3.38 4.72
CA ASP A 69 -9.93 3.27 3.77
C ASP A 69 -9.26 4.63 3.53
N LEU A 70 -10.04 5.71 3.40
CA LEU A 70 -9.48 7.06 3.32
C LEU A 70 -8.68 7.44 4.57
N THR A 71 -9.18 7.08 5.75
CA THR A 71 -8.51 7.35 7.03
C THR A 71 -7.19 6.59 7.10
N ARG A 72 -7.18 5.32 6.68
CA ARG A 72 -5.97 4.47 6.62
C ARG A 72 -4.93 5.04 5.66
N ASP A 73 -5.35 5.56 4.52
CA ASP A 73 -4.50 6.21 3.52
C ASP A 73 -3.82 7.46 4.10
N VAL A 74 -4.59 8.33 4.74
CA VAL A 74 -4.10 9.57 5.37
C VAL A 74 -3.11 9.25 6.51
N LEU A 75 -3.44 8.29 7.37
CA LEU A 75 -2.55 7.84 8.44
C LEU A 75 -1.22 7.32 7.90
N GLU A 76 -1.25 6.57 6.80
CA GLU A 76 -0.06 6.00 6.19
C GLU A 76 0.84 7.09 5.56
N ILE A 77 0.23 8.08 4.89
CA ILE A 77 0.93 9.28 4.39
C ILE A 77 1.64 9.97 5.55
N ILE A 78 0.91 10.36 6.59
CA ILE A 78 1.49 11.14 7.70
C ILE A 78 2.59 10.34 8.41
N THR A 79 2.40 9.03 8.60
CA THR A 79 3.41 8.15 9.20
C THR A 79 4.72 8.15 8.41
N VAL A 80 4.65 8.06 7.08
CA VAL A 80 5.85 8.08 6.22
C VAL A 80 6.53 9.45 6.27
N PHE A 81 5.77 10.54 6.21
CA PHE A 81 6.34 11.90 6.28
C PHE A 81 6.99 12.17 7.64
N ASN A 82 6.36 11.80 8.75
CA ASN A 82 6.94 11.99 10.08
C ASN A 82 8.18 11.13 10.31
N ALA A 83 8.21 9.90 9.79
CA ALA A 83 9.41 9.06 9.83
C ALA A 83 10.58 9.68 9.04
N ARG A 84 10.30 10.41 7.94
CA ARG A 84 11.32 11.16 7.18
C ARG A 84 11.76 12.43 7.88
N LEU A 85 10.83 13.20 8.46
CA LEU A 85 11.10 14.47 9.13
C LEU A 85 11.84 14.29 10.46
N TYR A 86 11.39 13.36 11.30
CA TYR A 86 11.89 13.20 12.66
C TYR A 86 12.73 11.95 12.86
N GLY A 87 12.77 11.05 11.87
CA GLY A 87 13.35 9.71 12.01
C GLY A 87 12.34 8.71 12.55
N SER A 88 12.33 7.50 11.98
CA SER A 88 11.35 6.44 12.30
C SER A 88 11.32 6.03 13.77
N ARG A 89 12.45 6.14 14.49
CA ARG A 89 12.59 5.77 15.91
C ARG A 89 12.42 6.94 16.88
N SER A 90 12.20 8.16 16.40
CA SER A 90 12.13 9.34 17.25
C SER A 90 10.91 9.33 18.17
N HIS A 91 11.10 9.80 19.42
CA HIS A 91 10.01 9.96 20.37
C HIS A 91 8.93 10.93 19.87
N LYS A 92 9.32 11.96 19.10
CA LYS A 92 8.36 12.89 18.48
C LYS A 92 7.47 12.18 17.46
N ASN A 93 8.06 11.33 16.61
CA ASN A 93 7.33 10.52 15.64
C ASN A 93 6.30 9.60 16.34
N LYS A 94 6.71 8.91 17.42
CA LYS A 94 5.82 8.04 18.21
C LYS A 94 4.61 8.79 18.77
N LYS A 95 4.81 9.99 19.34
CA LYS A 95 3.73 10.81 19.91
C LYS A 95 2.72 11.25 18.84
N ILE A 96 3.21 11.72 17.69
CA ILE A 96 2.33 12.19 16.61
C ILE A 96 1.53 11.02 16.02
N VAL A 97 2.19 9.89 15.73
CA VAL A 97 1.52 8.70 15.20
C VAL A 97 0.45 8.19 16.16
N GLN A 98 0.69 8.23 17.48
CA GLN A 98 -0.32 7.82 18.46
C GLN A 98 -1.51 8.79 18.47
N ALA A 99 -1.26 10.10 18.57
CA ALA A 99 -2.34 11.10 18.59
C ALA A 99 -3.22 11.04 17.33
N LEU A 100 -2.63 10.73 16.17
CA LEU A 100 -3.37 10.57 14.92
C LEU A 100 -4.22 9.30 14.90
N LYS A 101 -3.75 8.20 15.49
CA LYS A 101 -4.55 6.98 15.63
C LYS A 101 -5.75 7.22 16.53
N ASP A 102 -5.53 7.86 17.67
CA ASP A 102 -6.60 8.17 18.62
C ASP A 102 -7.69 9.04 17.95
N ALA A 103 -7.28 10.06 17.18
CA ALA A 103 -8.21 10.90 16.41
C ALA A 103 -8.93 10.14 15.28
N ALA A 104 -8.25 9.22 14.59
CA ALA A 104 -8.86 8.38 13.56
C ALA A 104 -9.94 7.44 14.14
N ASP A 105 -9.66 6.84 15.30
CA ASP A 105 -10.61 5.95 16.00
C ASP A 105 -11.86 6.69 16.51
N GLU A 106 -11.79 8.02 16.70
CA GLU A 106 -12.95 8.86 17.01
C GLU A 106 -13.84 9.13 15.79
N VAL A 107 -13.25 9.23 14.60
CA VAL A 107 -13.97 9.54 13.35
C VAL A 107 -14.67 8.30 12.78
N CYS A 108 -14.08 7.12 12.96
CA CYS A 108 -14.65 5.85 12.47
C CYS A 108 -15.67 5.19 13.42
N LYS A 109 -16.08 5.86 14.51
CA LYS A 109 -17.16 5.42 15.41
C LYS A 109 -18.51 5.97 14.99
#